data_AF-A0A961JRA1-F1
#
_entry.id   AF-A0A961JRA1-F1
#
_cell.length_a   1.000
_cell.length_b   1.000
_cell.length_c   1.000
_cell.angle_alpha   90.00
_cell.angle_beta   90.00
_cell.angle_gamma   90.00
#
_symmetry.space_group_name_H-M   'P 1'
#
loop_
_entity.id
_entity.type
_entity.pdbx_description
1 polymer ?
#
loop_
_entity_poly.entity_id
_entity_poly.type
_entity_poly.pdbx_seq_one_letter_code
_entity_poly.pdbx_strand_id
1 'polypeptide(L)'
;MSDDVIAKAIEVLRLNDLGHYTVPTHGLYPFQWNWDSALSALGLAYVDEDRAWTEIETLFDHQWEDGMVPHIIFHKIDPGYFPG
;
A
#
# COMPACT_ATOMS: atom_id res chain seq x y z
N MET A 1 -17.17 8.65 15.01
CA MET A 1 -17.39 7.77 13.83
C MET A 1 -18.09 6.53 14.33
N SER A 2 -19.03 5.91 13.60
CA SER A 2 -19.65 4.67 14.11
C SER A 2 -18.64 3.52 14.05
N ASP A 3 -18.72 2.60 15.02
CA ASP A 3 -17.83 1.43 15.07
C ASP A 3 -17.93 0.58 13.79
N ASP A 4 -19.11 0.56 13.15
CA ASP A 4 -19.35 -0.10 11.85
C ASP A 4 -18.49 0.49 10.72
N VAL A 5 -18.34 1.82 10.66
CA VAL A 5 -17.50 2.47 9.63
C VAL A 5 -16.03 2.14 9.85
N ILE A 6 -15.57 2.11 11.10
CA ILE A 6 -14.19 1.73 11.43
C ILE A 6 -13.93 0.27 11.05
N ALA A 7 -14.83 -0.64 11.43
CA ALA A 7 -14.70 -2.06 11.12
C ALA A 7 -14.60 -2.31 9.61
N LYS A 8 -15.44 -1.65 8.80
CA LYS A 8 -15.39 -1.73 7.34
C LYS A 8 -14.10 -1.15 6.75
N ALA A 9 -13.60 -0.04 7.29
CA ALA A 9 -12.33 0.53 6.84
C ALA A 9 -11.15 -0.43 7.09
N ILE A 10 -11.13 -1.08 8.26
CA ILE A 10 -10.13 -2.11 8.58
C ILE A 10 -10.22 -3.31 7.64
N GLU A 11 -11.44 -3.75 7.32
CA GLU A 11 -11.65 -4.84 6.35
C GLU A 11 -11.10 -4.48 4.97
N VAL A 12 -11.33 -3.26 4.49
CA VAL A 12 -10.76 -2.78 3.21
C VAL A 12 -9.24 -2.80 3.23
N LEU A 13 -8.60 -2.29 4.29
CA LEU A 13 -7.14 -2.34 4.42
C LEU A 13 -6.60 -3.76 4.37
N ARG A 14 -7.23 -4.70 5.11
CA ARG A 14 -6.84 -6.11 5.13
C ARG A 14 -7.05 -6.81 3.79
N LEU A 15 -8.14 -6.51 3.11
CA LEU A 15 -8.42 -7.08 1.80
C LEU A 15 -7.34 -6.66 0.80
N ASN A 16 -6.91 -5.39 0.85
CA ASN A 16 -5.91 -4.83 -0.05
C ASN A 16 -4.45 -5.13 0.33
N ASP A 17 -4.19 -5.76 1.48
CA ASP A 17 -2.84 -6.07 1.93
C ASP A 17 -2.27 -7.31 1.21
N LEU A 18 -1.10 -7.15 0.58
CA LEU A 18 -0.34 -8.23 -0.07
C LEU A 18 0.88 -8.67 0.75
N GLY A 19 0.88 -8.38 2.04
CA GLY A 19 1.83 -8.83 3.06
C GLY A 19 2.84 -7.76 3.46
N HIS A 20 3.48 -7.12 2.46
CA HIS A 20 4.50 -6.08 2.67
C HIS A 20 4.11 -4.73 2.04
N TYR A 21 3.13 -4.73 1.15
CA TYR A 21 2.55 -3.52 0.57
C TYR A 21 1.04 -3.66 0.41
N THR A 22 0.35 -2.52 0.36
CA THR A 22 -1.09 -2.44 0.14
C THR A 22 -1.36 -1.98 -1.29
N VAL A 23 -2.31 -2.63 -1.98
CA VAL A 23 -2.77 -2.15 -3.28
C VAL A 23 -3.85 -1.07 -3.12
N PRO A 24 -3.88 -0.03 -3.98
CA PRO A 24 -4.93 0.99 -3.90
C PRO A 24 -6.34 0.41 -4.08
N THR A 25 -6.48 -0.56 -4.98
CA THR A 25 -7.75 -1.28 -5.21
C THR A 25 -7.51 -2.62 -5.88
N HIS A 26 -8.30 -3.61 -5.48
CA HIS A 26 -8.29 -4.93 -6.08
C HIS A 26 -8.67 -4.90 -7.57
N GLY A 27 -7.92 -5.63 -8.40
CA GLY A 27 -8.24 -5.89 -9.80
C GLY A 27 -7.86 -4.80 -10.80
N LEU A 28 -7.62 -3.55 -10.36
CA LEU A 28 -7.20 -2.46 -11.26
C LEU A 28 -5.75 -2.01 -11.01
N TYR A 29 -5.32 -1.93 -9.75
CA TYR A 29 -4.00 -1.43 -9.38
C TYR A 29 -3.24 -2.49 -8.59
N PRO A 30 -2.54 -3.44 -9.26
CA PRO A 30 -1.95 -4.61 -8.59
C PRO A 30 -0.60 -4.34 -7.90
N PHE A 31 -0.20 -3.07 -7.84
CA PHE A 31 1.12 -2.62 -7.42
C PHE A 31 1.05 -1.66 -6.23
N GLN A 32 2.21 -1.43 -5.61
CA GLN A 32 2.34 -0.43 -4.57
C GLN A 32 2.46 0.96 -5.21
N TRP A 33 1.66 1.91 -4.74
CA TRP A 33 1.70 3.29 -5.21
C TRP A 33 2.15 4.20 -4.07
N ASN A 34 3.04 5.13 -4.38
CA ASN A 34 3.73 5.95 -3.39
C ASN A 34 2.77 6.65 -2.41
N TRP A 35 1.87 7.48 -2.94
CA TRP A 35 1.00 8.29 -2.09
C TRP A 35 -0.08 7.42 -1.41
N ASP A 36 -0.61 6.42 -2.12
CA ASP A 36 -1.57 5.46 -1.59
C ASP A 36 -0.98 4.65 -0.43
N SER A 37 0.30 4.27 -0.49
CA SER A 37 1.02 3.63 0.62
C SER A 37 1.16 4.56 1.81
N ALA A 38 1.47 5.84 1.61
CA ALA A 38 1.53 6.81 2.71
C ALA A 38 0.19 6.96 3.43
N LEU A 39 -0.93 6.99 2.68
CA LEU A 39 -2.27 7.04 3.25
C LEU A 39 -2.67 5.72 3.91
N SER A 40 -2.32 4.58 3.31
CA SER A 40 -2.59 3.25 3.86
C SER A 40 -1.84 3.05 5.18
N ALA A 41 -0.56 3.44 5.24
CA ALA A 41 0.25 3.39 6.46
C ALA A 41 -0.35 4.22 7.60
N LEU A 42 -0.88 5.42 7.31
CA LEU A 42 -1.60 6.22 8.32
C LEU A 42 -2.83 5.49 8.87
N GLY A 43 -3.58 4.77 8.03
CA GLY A 43 -4.70 3.94 8.47
C GLY A 43 -4.25 2.73 9.29
N LEU A 44 -3.21 2.02 8.81
CA LEU A 44 -2.61 0.88 9.47
C LEU A 44 -2.06 1.25 10.85
N ALA A 45 -1.50 2.45 11.03
CA ALA A 45 -0.93 2.88 12.31
C ALA A 45 -1.94 2.88 13.49
N TYR A 46 -3.25 2.96 13.21
CA TYR A 46 -4.30 2.84 14.23
C TYR A 46 -4.74 1.40 14.52
N VAL A 47 -4.28 0.43 13.73
CA VAL A 47 -4.72 -0.97 13.73
C VAL A 47 -3.56 -1.90 14.08
N ASP A 48 -2.42 -1.70 13.43
CA ASP A 48 -1.18 -2.47 13.51
C ASP A 48 -0.01 -1.56 13.10
N GLU A 49 0.71 -1.04 14.10
CA GLU A 49 1.82 -0.10 13.89
C GLU A 49 3.01 -0.74 13.17
N ASP A 50 3.33 -1.99 13.48
CA ASP A 50 4.44 -2.72 12.84
C ASP A 50 4.17 -2.91 11.34
N ARG A 51 2.92 -3.22 10.97
CA ARG A 51 2.51 -3.32 9.56
C ARG A 51 2.54 -1.95 8.87
N ALA A 52 2.22 -0.87 9.58
CA ALA A 52 2.33 0.49 9.03
C ALA A 52 3.78 0.86 8.69
N TRP A 53 4.74 0.50 9.56
CA TRP A 53 6.16 0.66 9.27
C TRP A 53 6.61 -0.18 8.07
N THR A 54 6.22 -1.46 8.03
CA THR A 54 6.51 -2.34 6.89
C THR A 54 6.08 -1.73 5.54
N GLU A 55 4.93 -1.05 5.49
CA GLU A 55 4.42 -0.38 4.27
C GLU A 55 5.40 0.71 3.77
N ILE A 56 5.89 1.54 4.70
CA ILE A 56 6.80 2.65 4.41
C ILE A 56 8.21 2.12 4.12
N GLU A 57 8.71 1.15 4.88
CA GLU A 57 10.01 0.53 4.63
C GLU A 57 10.05 -0.10 3.22
N THR A 58 9.04 -0.87 2.85
CA THR A 58 8.92 -1.46 1.51
C THR A 58 8.90 -0.40 0.40
N LEU A 59 8.24 0.74 0.63
CA LEU A 59 8.23 1.87 -0.32
C LEU A 59 9.62 2.48 -0.49
N PHE A 60 10.35 2.69 0.61
CA PHE A 60 11.67 3.32 0.61
C PHE A 60 12.81 2.38 0.21
N ASP A 61 12.65 1.06 0.33
CA ASP A 61 13.57 0.06 -0.23
C ASP A 61 13.74 0.19 -1.76
N HIS A 62 12.79 0.85 -2.42
CA HIS A 62 12.79 1.11 -3.86
C HIS A 62 13.14 2.56 -4.22
N GLN A 63 13.61 3.36 -3.24
CA GLN A 63 14.14 4.69 -3.48
C GLN A 63 15.37 4.63 -4.39
N TRP A 64 15.44 5.51 -5.38
CA TRP A 64 16.57 5.60 -6.30
C TRP A 64 17.78 6.28 -5.63
N GLU A 65 18.97 6.11 -6.22
CA GLU A 65 20.22 6.69 -5.68
C GLU A 65 20.20 8.22 -5.58
N ASP A 66 19.38 8.90 -6.40
CA ASP A 66 19.21 10.35 -6.39
C ASP A 66 18.17 10.84 -5.36
N GLY A 67 17.54 9.91 -4.63
CA GLY A 67 16.55 10.18 -3.60
C GLY A 67 15.09 10.17 -4.10
N MET A 68 14.84 9.95 -5.40
CA MET A 68 13.47 9.80 -5.89
C MET A 68 12.85 8.50 -5.37
N VAL A 69 11.69 8.62 -4.71
CA VAL A 69 10.83 7.46 -4.42
C VAL A 69 9.83 7.34 -5.58
N PRO A 70 9.85 6.25 -6.36
CA PRO A 70 9.04 6.13 -7.57
C PRO A 70 7.55 6.16 -7.25
N HIS A 71 6.73 6.59 -8.21
CA HIS A 71 5.28 6.67 -8.03
C HIS A 71 4.61 5.30 -7.94
N ILE A 72 5.17 4.29 -8.64
CA ILE A 72 4.68 2.91 -8.70
C ILE A 72 5.87 1.96 -8.49
N ILE A 73 5.70 0.95 -7.66
CA ILE A 73 6.67 -0.15 -7.47
C ILE A 73 6.07 -1.45 -8.00
N PHE A 74 6.72 -1.98 -9.03
CA PHE A 74 6.35 -3.24 -9.69
C PHE A 74 6.98 -4.44 -8.97
N HIS A 75 6.31 -4.97 -7.94
CA HIS A 75 6.77 -6.13 -7.15
C HIS A 75 6.75 -7.46 -7.91
N LYS A 76 5.99 -7.54 -9.01
CA LYS A 76 5.87 -8.71 -9.89
C LYS A 76 5.49 -8.25 -11.29
N ILE A 77 5.65 -9.13 -12.28
CA ILE A 77 5.13 -8.88 -13.62
C ILE A 77 3.60 -9.12 -13.60
N ASP A 78 2.83 -8.18 -14.13
CA ASP A 78 1.38 -8.32 -14.33
C ASP A 78 0.98 -7.91 -15.76
N PRO A 79 0.62 -8.87 -16.64
CA PRO A 79 0.20 -8.58 -18.02
C PRO A 79 -1.09 -7.76 -18.13
N GLY A 80 -1.88 -7.67 -17.06
CA GLY A 80 -3.15 -6.95 -17.03
C GLY A 80 -3.01 -5.45 -16.75
N TYR A 81 -1.81 -4.98 -16.41
CA TYR A 81 -1.56 -3.58 -16.06
C TYR A 81 -0.69 -2.88 -17.10
N PHE A 82 -1.08 -1.67 -17.49
CA PHE A 82 -0.33 -0.83 -18.42
C PHE A 82 -0.45 0.66 -18.04
N PRO A 83 0.63 1.45 -18.12
CA PRO A 83 2.00 1.05 -18.45
C PRO A 83 2.70 0.37 -17.27
N GLY A 84 3.30 -0.80 -17.50
CA GLY A 84 4.00 -1.60 -16.48
C GLY A 84 5.16 -2.39 -17.06
#